data_AF-A0A3M6WNI3-F1
#
_entry.id   AF-A0A3M6WNI3-F1
#
_cell.length_a   1.000
_cell.length_b   1.000
_cell.length_c   1.000
_cell.angle_alpha   90.00
_cell.angle_beta   90.00
_cell.angle_gamma   90.00
#
_symmetry.space_group_name_H-M   'P 1'
#
loop_
_entity.id
_entity.type
_entity.pdbx_description
1 polymer ?
#
loop_
_entity_poly.entity_id
_entity_poly.type
_entity_poly.pdbx_seq_one_letter_code
_entity_poly.pdbx_strand_id
1 'polypeptide(L)'
;VIGTLLGTRSEDGTEVTVQNCYAVPHTETAEQVEVDMDYQKRMLELHLRASPKEVLLGWYATSGELNTFSALIQNFYSQQGEGTWPYPAVHLTVSTEAGKDVQANTYVSAPIGTTPERAADSCLFVPVPHEIKYGEAEKSGLEVIAGARDREDRSQLLTTDIETLERAIESVLEMLERVSNYVSNVLDEEAEPSSALGQFLLNTLSLQPKVDSAEDIEKDFNNHIQDVLLVSYLANTIRTQIDLSNRLATAALTMGGGDGEGKTGGGEGGDKKPRGGGDRQQRNNAQQAGPGGRRGEQ
;
A
#
# COMPACT_ATOMS: atom_id res chain seq x y z
N VAL A 1 11.75 19.22 -8.55
CA VAL A 1 10.38 18.99 -8.04
C VAL A 1 10.36 19.15 -6.53
N ILE A 2 9.36 19.87 -6.04
CA ILE A 2 9.13 20.17 -4.62
C ILE A 2 7.74 19.65 -4.24
N GLY A 3 7.59 19.20 -2.99
CA GLY A 3 6.29 18.90 -2.43
C GLY A 3 6.25 18.99 -0.92
N THR A 4 5.07 18.82 -0.36
CA THR A 4 4.78 18.94 1.07
C THR A 4 4.80 17.58 1.75
N LEU A 5 5.31 17.52 2.98
CA LEU A 5 5.30 16.35 3.84
C LEU A 5 4.24 16.47 4.94
N LEU A 6 3.47 15.38 5.11
CA LEU A 6 2.48 15.22 6.17
C LEU A 6 2.74 13.96 6.98
N GLY A 7 2.28 13.98 8.22
CA GLY A 7 2.37 12.84 9.10
C GLY A 7 2.11 13.24 10.54
N THR A 8 2.73 12.52 11.47
CA THR A 8 2.49 12.70 12.90
C THR A 8 3.77 13.10 13.61
N ARG A 9 3.61 13.90 14.68
CA ARG A 9 4.70 14.23 15.61
C ARG A 9 4.41 13.57 16.94
N SER A 10 5.44 13.03 17.59
CA SER A 10 5.34 12.54 18.97
C SER A 10 4.97 13.70 19.92
N GLU A 11 4.31 13.40 21.04
CA GLU A 11 3.96 14.39 22.06
C GLU A 11 5.20 15.09 22.65
N ASP A 12 6.32 14.37 22.71
CA ASP A 12 7.62 14.90 23.16
C ASP A 12 8.33 15.74 22.09
N GLY A 13 7.83 15.74 20.84
CA GLY A 13 8.38 16.50 19.72
C GLY A 13 9.73 16.01 19.18
N THR A 14 10.29 14.94 19.76
CA THR A 14 11.60 14.36 19.41
C THR A 14 11.56 13.50 18.15
N GLU A 15 10.43 12.83 17.91
CA GLU A 15 10.23 11.94 16.77
C GLU A 15 9.16 12.47 15.82
N VAL A 16 9.44 12.35 14.53
CA VAL A 16 8.56 12.76 13.44
C VAL A 16 8.39 11.58 12.49
N THR A 17 7.13 11.18 12.27
CA THR A 17 6.81 10.10 11.33
C THR A 17 6.14 10.72 10.11
N VAL A 18 6.85 10.70 8.98
CA VAL A 18 6.30 11.08 7.67
C VAL A 18 5.47 9.91 7.15
N GLN A 19 4.20 10.16 6.82
CA GLN A 19 3.26 9.13 6.35
C GLN A 19 2.74 9.44 4.94
N ASN A 20 2.52 10.71 4.64
CA ASN A 20 1.95 11.16 3.37
C ASN A 20 2.75 12.32 2.78
N CYS A 21 2.64 12.50 1.47
CA CYS A 21 3.20 13.65 0.77
C CYS A 21 2.40 13.97 -0.48
N TYR A 22 2.49 15.20 -0.95
CA TYR A 22 1.95 15.60 -2.25
C TYR A 22 2.84 16.65 -2.92
N ALA A 23 2.86 16.67 -4.25
CA ALA A 23 3.63 17.64 -5.01
C ALA A 23 2.94 19.01 -5.01
N VAL A 24 3.72 20.08 -4.90
CA VAL A 24 3.22 21.45 -4.98
C VAL A 24 3.74 22.09 -6.28
N PRO A 25 2.86 22.67 -7.11
CA PRO A 25 3.30 23.45 -8.25
C PRO A 25 4.21 24.60 -7.79
N HIS A 26 5.39 24.66 -8.38
CA HIS A 26 6.36 25.73 -8.15
C HIS A 26 6.89 26.20 -9.49
N THR A 27 7.21 27.49 -9.56
CA THR A 27 7.91 28.08 -10.70
C THR A 27 9.30 28.47 -10.22
N GLU A 28 10.31 27.81 -10.77
CA GLU A 28 11.72 28.11 -10.51
C GLU A 28 12.29 28.82 -11.74
N THR A 29 12.70 30.07 -11.55
CA THR A 29 13.48 30.85 -12.51
C THR A 29 14.89 31.04 -11.94
N ALA A 30 15.84 31.51 -12.77
CA ALA A 30 17.22 31.72 -12.33
C ALA A 30 17.37 32.72 -11.17
N GLU A 31 16.37 33.59 -10.94
CA GLU A 31 16.42 34.65 -9.94
C GLU A 31 15.32 34.52 -8.87
N GLN A 32 14.27 33.74 -9.11
CA GLN A 32 13.11 33.69 -8.22
C GLN A 32 12.47 32.29 -8.18
N VAL A 33 12.06 31.88 -6.98
CA VAL A 33 11.22 30.71 -6.75
C VAL A 33 9.88 31.15 -6.17
N GLU A 34 8.79 30.78 -6.84
CA GLU A 34 7.43 31.00 -6.38
C GLU A 34 6.73 29.66 -6.14
N VAL A 35 6.07 29.53 -5.00
CA VAL A 35 5.29 28.35 -4.59
C VAL A 35 3.81 28.75 -4.51
N ASP A 36 2.92 27.92 -5.07
CA ASP A 36 1.48 28.19 -5.04
C ASP A 36 0.88 27.93 -3.64
N MET A 37 0.61 29.03 -2.94
CA MET A 37 0.01 29.08 -1.61
C MET A 37 -1.41 28.53 -1.55
N ASP A 38 -2.21 28.88 -2.54
CA ASP A 38 -3.63 28.56 -2.52
C ASP A 38 -3.83 27.08 -2.79
N TYR A 39 -3.00 26.51 -3.67
CA TYR A 39 -2.94 25.07 -3.89
C TYR A 39 -2.54 24.33 -2.61
N GLN A 40 -1.44 24.75 -1.97
CA GLN A 40 -0.95 24.15 -0.74
C GLN A 40 -2.03 24.14 0.36
N LYS A 41 -2.74 25.25 0.58
CA LYS A 41 -3.78 25.36 1.61
C LYS A 41 -4.98 24.45 1.34
N ARG A 42 -5.50 24.50 0.11
CA ARG A 42 -6.66 23.67 -0.28
C ARG A 42 -6.34 22.19 -0.20
N MET A 43 -5.11 21.83 -0.60
CA MET A 43 -4.69 20.43 -0.59
C MET A 43 -4.43 19.93 0.83
N LEU A 44 -3.82 20.75 1.68
CA LEU A 44 -3.67 20.45 3.11
C LEU A 44 -5.05 20.25 3.77
N GLU A 45 -6.01 21.15 3.52
CA GLU A 45 -7.37 21.01 4.06
C GLU A 45 -8.02 19.69 3.61
N LEU A 46 -7.86 19.30 2.34
CA LEU A 46 -8.40 18.05 1.82
C LEU A 46 -7.76 16.83 2.49
N HIS A 47 -6.45 16.83 2.69
CA HIS A 47 -5.75 15.76 3.40
C HIS A 47 -6.19 15.66 4.86
N LEU A 48 -6.32 16.79 5.57
CA LEU A 48 -6.79 16.82 6.96
C LEU A 48 -8.24 16.35 7.11
N ARG A 49 -9.09 16.49 6.07
CA ARG A 49 -10.44 15.91 6.05
C ARG A 49 -10.43 14.38 5.95
N ALA A 50 -9.47 13.80 5.24
CA ALA A 50 -9.32 12.35 5.13
C ALA A 50 -8.62 11.76 6.36
N SER A 51 -7.56 12.43 6.81
CA SER A 51 -6.68 12.02 7.91
C SER A 51 -6.51 13.16 8.92
N PRO A 52 -7.43 13.32 9.90
CA PRO A 52 -7.38 14.44 10.85
C PRO A 52 -6.25 14.36 11.88
N LYS A 53 -5.56 13.21 11.97
CA LYS A 53 -4.41 13.01 12.85
C LYS A 53 -3.10 13.56 12.26
N GLU A 54 -3.08 13.77 10.94
CA GLU A 54 -1.89 14.27 10.27
C GLU A 54 -1.72 15.77 10.51
N VAL A 55 -0.48 16.23 10.47
CA VAL A 55 -0.10 17.64 10.54
C VAL A 55 0.94 17.94 9.46
N LEU A 56 1.09 19.21 9.13
CA LEU A 56 2.15 19.69 8.25
C LEU A 56 3.51 19.48 8.94
N LEU A 57 4.40 18.70 8.31
CA LEU A 57 5.73 18.40 8.86
C LEU A 57 6.84 19.20 8.21
N GLY A 58 6.68 19.55 6.93
CA GLY A 58 7.66 20.28 6.15
C GLY A 58 7.52 19.98 4.67
N TRP A 59 8.63 19.80 3.98
CA TRP A 59 8.67 19.67 2.52
C TRP A 59 9.78 18.72 2.05
N TYR A 60 9.64 18.23 0.82
CA TYR A 60 10.65 17.41 0.17
C TYR A 60 11.10 18.01 -1.15
N ALA A 61 12.36 17.73 -1.49
CA ALA A 61 12.98 18.06 -2.76
C ALA A 61 13.53 16.80 -3.42
N THR A 62 13.52 16.81 -4.75
CA THR A 62 14.11 15.75 -5.59
C THR A 62 15.55 16.05 -6.01
N SER A 63 16.04 17.27 -5.74
CA SER A 63 17.42 17.66 -5.90
C SER A 63 18.19 17.41 -4.60
N GLY A 64 19.40 16.86 -4.71
CA GLY A 64 20.31 16.71 -3.57
C GLY A 64 21.11 17.97 -3.25
N GLU A 65 21.11 18.97 -4.15
CA GLU A 65 21.87 20.21 -3.97
C GLU A 65 21.07 21.23 -3.15
N LEU A 66 21.62 21.63 -2.00
CA LEU A 66 21.08 22.72 -1.18
C LEU A 66 21.54 24.06 -1.74
N ASN A 67 20.60 24.88 -2.17
CA ASN A 67 20.85 26.21 -2.74
C ASN A 67 20.25 27.33 -1.87
N THR A 68 20.49 28.59 -2.23
CA THR A 68 19.91 29.75 -1.52
C THR A 68 18.38 29.74 -1.54
N PHE A 69 17.76 29.23 -2.62
CA PHE A 69 16.31 29.11 -2.71
C PHE A 69 15.73 28.11 -1.69
N SER A 70 16.51 27.10 -1.31
CA SER A 70 16.12 26.13 -0.27
C SER A 70 15.89 26.84 1.06
N ALA A 71 16.68 27.87 1.39
CA ALA A 71 16.48 28.67 2.60
C ALA A 71 15.18 29.48 2.57
N LEU A 72 14.84 30.06 1.41
CA LEU A 72 13.59 30.80 1.22
C LEU A 72 12.37 29.88 1.38
N ILE A 73 12.40 28.71 0.75
CA ILE A 73 11.33 27.70 0.86
C ILE A 73 11.21 27.19 2.31
N GLN A 74 12.34 26.94 2.96
CA GLN A 74 12.36 26.47 4.34
C GLN A 74 11.75 27.50 5.30
N ASN A 75 12.09 28.78 5.14
CA ASN A 75 11.52 29.86 5.93
C ASN A 75 10.03 30.02 5.64
N PHE A 76 9.62 29.79 4.39
CA PHE A 76 8.22 29.75 4.00
C PHE A 76 7.41 28.68 4.76
N TYR A 77 7.90 27.43 4.83
CA TYR A 77 7.23 26.37 5.63
C TYR A 77 7.35 26.57 7.15
N SER A 78 8.30 27.40 7.61
CA SER A 78 8.52 27.71 9.03
C SER A 78 7.73 28.92 9.52
N GLN A 79 6.91 29.58 8.67
CA GLN A 79 6.14 30.76 9.04
C GLN A 79 5.10 30.49 10.13
N GLN A 80 4.80 31.51 10.93
CA GLN A 80 3.80 31.41 12.00
C GLN A 80 2.38 31.45 11.42
N GLY A 81 1.57 30.47 11.80
CA GLY A 81 0.16 30.35 11.41
C GLY A 81 -0.07 29.19 10.44
N GLU A 82 0.43 29.32 9.21
CA GLU A 82 0.18 28.35 8.12
C GLU A 82 1.33 27.35 7.91
N GLY A 83 2.44 27.53 8.66
CA GLY A 83 3.60 26.65 8.63
C GLY A 83 3.66 25.68 9.82
N THR A 84 4.86 25.15 10.09
CA THR A 84 5.08 24.11 11.12
C THR A 84 5.28 24.66 12.54
N TRP A 85 5.15 25.98 12.74
CA TRP A 85 5.36 26.62 14.04
C TRP A 85 4.47 26.02 15.14
N PRO A 86 4.99 25.69 16.34
CA PRO A 86 6.30 26.04 16.92
C PRO A 86 7.46 25.08 16.60
N TYR A 87 7.23 24.01 15.86
CA TYR A 87 8.23 22.99 15.57
C TYR A 87 9.02 23.32 14.29
N PRO A 88 10.30 22.93 14.20
CA PRO A 88 11.07 23.14 12.98
C PRO A 88 10.50 22.34 11.82
N ALA A 89 10.47 22.95 10.64
CA ALA A 89 10.08 22.28 9.40
C ALA A 89 11.16 21.26 8.99
N VAL A 90 10.74 20.07 8.61
CA VAL A 90 11.64 19.02 8.13
C VAL A 90 11.81 19.16 6.61
N HIS A 91 13.05 19.16 6.14
CA HIS A 91 13.39 19.11 4.72
C HIS A 91 13.94 17.72 4.36
N LEU A 92 13.29 17.02 3.43
CA LEU A 92 13.72 15.72 2.93
C LEU A 92 14.23 15.85 1.49
N THR A 93 15.48 15.50 1.24
CA THR A 93 16.00 15.36 -0.13
C THR A 93 15.99 13.90 -0.54
N VAL A 94 15.39 13.58 -1.68
CA VAL A 94 15.35 12.21 -2.23
C VAL A 94 16.00 12.20 -3.60
N SER A 95 17.03 11.38 -3.79
CA SER A 95 17.67 11.18 -5.09
C SER A 95 16.72 10.48 -6.06
N THR A 96 16.64 11.00 -7.28
CA THR A 96 15.76 10.48 -8.36
C THR A 96 16.56 9.96 -9.56
N GLU A 97 17.85 9.70 -9.39
CA GLU A 97 18.70 9.17 -10.47
C GLU A 97 18.33 7.72 -10.80
N ALA A 98 17.81 7.50 -12.01
CA ALA A 98 17.44 6.18 -12.49
C ALA A 98 18.65 5.23 -12.51
N GLY A 99 18.51 4.07 -11.87
CA GLY A 99 19.53 3.03 -11.84
C GLY A 99 20.52 3.12 -10.68
N LYS A 100 20.41 4.14 -9.81
CA LYS A 100 21.12 4.19 -8.52
C LYS A 100 20.16 3.90 -7.38
N ASP A 101 20.73 3.52 -6.24
CA ASP A 101 19.96 3.36 -5.01
C ASP A 101 19.35 4.70 -4.57
N VAL A 102 18.13 4.63 -4.06
CA VAL A 102 17.41 5.81 -3.57
C VAL A 102 18.08 6.28 -2.29
N GLN A 103 18.71 7.45 -2.37
CA GLN A 103 19.30 8.12 -1.21
C GLN A 103 18.33 9.15 -0.66
N ALA A 104 17.96 9.01 0.60
CA ALA A 104 17.20 9.99 1.35
C ALA A 104 18.13 10.69 2.35
N ASN A 105 18.05 12.01 2.43
CA ASN A 105 18.70 12.77 3.51
C ASN A 105 17.69 13.74 4.12
N THR A 106 17.75 13.88 5.42
CA THR A 106 16.82 14.69 6.22
C THR A 106 17.55 15.82 6.91
N TYR A 107 16.98 17.01 6.85
CA TYR A 107 17.54 18.21 7.42
C TYR A 107 16.50 18.98 8.22
N VAL A 108 16.96 19.70 9.24
CA VAL A 108 16.19 20.75 9.93
C VAL A 108 16.91 22.08 9.78
N SER A 109 16.15 23.17 9.82
CA SER A 109 16.73 24.51 9.74
C SER A 109 17.08 25.09 11.09
N ALA A 110 18.22 25.78 11.14
CA ALA A 110 18.56 26.72 12.18
C ALA A 110 18.76 28.11 11.54
N PRO A 111 18.07 29.17 11.99
CA PRO A 111 18.25 30.50 11.44
C PRO A 111 19.69 30.97 11.68
N ILE A 112 20.34 31.53 10.66
CA ILE A 112 21.71 32.03 10.76
C ILE A 112 21.78 33.48 10.27
N GLY A 113 22.14 34.39 11.17
CA GLY A 113 22.24 35.80 10.85
C GLY A 113 22.45 36.66 12.09
N THR A 114 23.31 37.68 11.99
CA THR A 114 23.56 38.64 13.08
C THR A 114 22.51 39.77 13.12
N THR A 115 21.74 39.93 12.05
CA THR A 115 20.64 40.89 11.92
C THR A 115 19.34 40.16 11.59
N PRO A 116 18.17 40.65 12.05
CA PRO A 116 16.88 39.97 11.85
C PRO A 116 16.50 39.80 10.38
N GLU A 117 16.89 40.74 9.51
CA GLU A 117 16.66 40.66 8.06
C GLU A 117 17.49 39.53 7.43
N ARG A 118 18.78 39.41 7.76
CA ARG A 118 19.63 38.32 7.24
C ARG A 118 19.25 36.96 7.80
N ALA A 119 18.79 36.91 9.05
CA ALA A 119 18.29 35.67 9.65
C ALA A 119 17.01 35.17 8.97
N ALA A 120 16.24 36.05 8.30
CA ALA A 120 15.05 35.69 7.54
C ALA A 120 15.36 35.22 6.11
N ASP A 121 16.54 35.51 5.57
CA ASP A 121 16.95 35.11 4.22
C ASP A 121 17.99 33.97 4.22
N SER A 122 18.53 33.61 5.39
CA SER A 122 19.58 32.61 5.53
C SER A 122 19.28 31.63 6.64
N CYS A 123 19.29 30.34 6.31
CA CYS A 123 19.21 29.26 7.29
C CYS A 123 20.32 28.22 7.04
N LEU A 124 20.82 27.66 8.13
CA LEU A 124 21.71 26.51 8.10
C LEU A 124 20.87 25.23 8.12
N PHE A 125 21.15 24.30 7.20
CA PHE A 125 20.57 22.96 7.23
C PHE A 125 21.44 22.03 8.06
N VAL A 126 20.88 21.54 9.16
CA VAL A 126 21.53 20.57 10.05
C VAL A 126 21.00 19.18 9.71
N PRO A 127 21.85 18.20 9.38
CA PRO A 127 21.41 16.85 9.08
C PRO A 127 20.84 16.19 10.35
N VAL A 128 19.70 15.51 10.19
CA VAL A 128 19.03 14.76 11.26
C VAL A 128 19.08 13.28 10.90
N PRO A 129 19.35 12.37 11.87
CA PRO A 129 19.25 10.93 11.64
C PRO A 129 17.84 10.56 11.19
N HIS A 130 17.74 9.67 10.20
CA HIS A 130 16.46 9.13 9.74
C HIS A 130 16.53 7.61 9.61
N GLU A 131 15.37 6.98 9.70
CA GLU A 131 15.18 5.56 9.50
C GLU A 131 13.95 5.37 8.60
N ILE A 132 14.08 4.56 7.55
CA ILE A 132 12.95 4.19 6.70
C ILE A 132 12.29 2.96 7.31
N LYS A 133 11.08 3.13 7.82
CA LYS A 133 10.25 2.05 8.35
C LYS A 133 9.16 1.70 7.35
N TYR A 134 8.88 0.41 7.22
CA TYR A 134 7.83 -0.10 6.35
C TYR A 134 6.64 -0.56 7.19
N GLY A 135 5.42 -0.16 6.81
CA GLY A 135 4.22 -0.79 7.34
C GLY A 135 4.12 -2.25 6.93
N GLU A 136 3.43 -3.09 7.71
CA GLU A 136 3.29 -4.52 7.40
C GLU A 136 2.60 -4.76 6.04
N ALA A 137 1.52 -4.03 5.77
CA ALA A 137 0.79 -4.09 4.50
C ALA A 137 1.64 -3.57 3.32
N GLU A 138 2.40 -2.50 3.54
CA GLU A 138 3.28 -1.92 2.52
C GLU A 138 4.43 -2.86 2.19
N LYS A 139 5.03 -3.47 3.22
CA LYS A 139 6.11 -4.46 3.05
C LYS A 139 5.65 -5.61 2.18
N SER A 140 4.47 -6.19 2.45
CA SER A 140 3.93 -7.29 1.64
C SER A 140 3.69 -6.86 0.19
N GLY A 141 3.08 -5.68 -0.03
CA GLY A 141 2.85 -5.16 -1.38
C GLY A 141 4.15 -4.87 -2.14
N LEU A 142 5.14 -4.28 -1.47
CA LEU A 142 6.45 -3.98 -2.04
C LEU A 142 7.23 -5.25 -2.37
N GLU A 143 7.12 -6.30 -1.55
CA GLU A 143 7.77 -7.59 -1.81
C GLU A 143 7.21 -8.27 -3.07
N VAL A 144 5.88 -8.23 -3.25
CA VAL A 144 5.25 -8.72 -4.48
C VAL A 144 5.72 -7.94 -5.70
N ILE A 145 5.80 -6.60 -5.60
CA ILE A 145 6.30 -5.75 -6.70
C ILE A 145 7.78 -6.01 -6.96
N ALA A 146 8.59 -6.18 -5.92
CA ALA A 146 10.02 -6.48 -6.03
C ALA A 146 10.25 -7.82 -6.73
N GLY A 147 9.39 -8.82 -6.51
CA GLY A 147 9.43 -10.09 -7.23
C GLY A 147 9.23 -9.98 -8.75
N ALA A 148 8.62 -8.89 -9.23
CA ALA A 148 8.48 -8.60 -10.65
C ALA A 148 9.74 -7.97 -11.27
N ARG A 149 10.69 -7.47 -10.45
CA ARG A 149 11.91 -6.77 -10.90
C ARG A 149 12.78 -7.65 -11.80
N ASP A 150 12.94 -8.91 -11.41
CA ASP A 150 13.90 -9.83 -12.03
C ASP A 150 13.26 -10.67 -13.17
N ARG A 151 11.97 -10.45 -13.47
CA ARG A 151 11.25 -11.11 -14.55
C ARG A 151 11.28 -10.28 -15.82
N GLU A 152 11.57 -10.92 -16.96
CA GLU A 152 11.57 -10.26 -18.29
C GLU A 152 10.21 -9.61 -18.62
N ASP A 153 9.11 -10.26 -18.24
CA ASP A 153 7.75 -9.77 -18.50
C ASP A 153 7.27 -8.70 -17.50
N ARG A 154 8.06 -8.38 -16.45
CA ARG A 154 7.71 -7.47 -15.34
C ARG A 154 6.31 -7.67 -14.76
N SER A 155 5.82 -8.90 -14.83
CA SER A 155 4.50 -9.28 -14.36
C SER A 155 4.63 -10.24 -13.18
N GLN A 156 3.84 -9.98 -12.16
CA GLN A 156 3.71 -10.85 -11.00
C GLN A 156 2.24 -11.16 -10.80
N LEU A 157 1.93 -12.45 -10.78
CA LEU A 157 0.61 -12.91 -10.37
C LEU A 157 0.49 -12.71 -8.87
N LEU A 158 -0.68 -12.24 -8.42
CA LEU A 158 -1.00 -12.26 -7.00
C LEU A 158 -0.92 -13.72 -6.54
N THR A 159 0.01 -14.00 -5.63
CA THR A 159 0.17 -15.33 -5.06
C THR A 159 -1.10 -15.69 -4.32
N THR A 160 -1.45 -16.97 -4.39
CA THR A 160 -2.53 -17.49 -3.57
C THR A 160 -2.10 -17.49 -2.10
N ASP A 161 -3.07 -17.47 -1.18
CA ASP A 161 -2.78 -17.52 0.27
C ASP A 161 -1.95 -18.76 0.63
N ILE A 162 -2.16 -19.88 -0.07
CA ILE A 162 -1.43 -21.13 0.16
C ILE A 162 0.04 -21.05 -0.29
N GLU A 163 0.34 -20.44 -1.43
CA GLU A 163 1.71 -20.22 -1.90
C GLU A 163 2.45 -19.23 -1.01
N THR A 164 1.72 -18.24 -0.47
CA THR A 164 2.28 -17.27 0.49
C THR A 164 2.63 -17.96 1.80
N LEU A 165 1.77 -18.87 2.28
CA LEU A 165 2.03 -19.70 3.46
C LEU A 165 3.22 -20.65 3.23
N GLU A 166 3.32 -21.28 2.07
CA GLU A 166 4.45 -22.15 1.71
C GLU A 166 5.78 -21.39 1.79
N ARG A 167 5.87 -20.21 1.14
CA ARG A 167 7.07 -19.35 1.20
C ARG A 167 7.40 -18.89 2.61
N ALA A 168 6.39 -18.56 3.41
CA ALA A 168 6.59 -18.17 4.80
C ALA A 168 7.17 -19.33 5.62
N ILE A 169 6.69 -20.57 5.40
CA ILE A 169 7.21 -21.77 6.04
C ILE A 169 8.66 -22.03 5.61
N GLU A 170 8.96 -21.95 4.32
CA GLU A 170 10.33 -22.09 3.81
C GLU A 170 11.28 -21.06 4.42
N SER A 171 10.85 -19.79 4.49
CA SER A 171 11.65 -18.72 5.11
C SER A 171 11.89 -18.97 6.60
N VAL A 172 10.87 -19.46 7.33
CA VAL A 172 11.03 -19.83 8.75
C VAL A 172 11.98 -21.00 8.93
N LEU A 173 11.93 -22.00 8.05
CA LEU A 173 12.87 -23.12 8.05
C LEU A 173 14.30 -22.65 7.80
N GLU A 174 14.52 -21.76 6.83
CA GLU A 174 15.84 -21.19 6.55
C GLU A 174 16.38 -20.37 7.74
N MET A 175 15.52 -19.57 8.38
CA MET A 175 15.88 -18.82 9.59
C MET A 175 16.28 -19.75 10.74
N LEU A 176 15.54 -20.84 10.95
CA LEU A 176 15.84 -21.85 11.96
C LEU A 176 17.15 -22.59 11.65
N GLU A 177 17.36 -22.99 10.40
CA GLU A 177 18.59 -23.64 9.94
C GLU A 177 19.80 -22.74 10.16
N ARG A 178 19.69 -21.45 9.82
CA ARG A 178 20.75 -20.47 10.07
C ARG A 178 21.08 -20.32 11.55
N VAL A 179 20.08 -20.27 12.43
CA VAL A 179 20.29 -20.20 13.89
C VAL A 179 20.91 -21.50 14.40
N SER A 180 20.43 -22.66 13.93
CA SER A 180 20.98 -23.97 14.29
C SER A 180 22.45 -24.07 13.92
N ASN A 181 22.81 -23.71 12.69
CA ASN A 181 24.18 -23.73 12.21
C ASN A 181 25.09 -22.80 13.03
N TYR A 182 24.62 -21.60 13.37
CA TYR A 182 25.37 -20.70 14.25
C TYR A 182 25.61 -21.32 15.63
N VAL A 183 24.60 -21.93 16.25
CA VAL A 183 24.75 -22.58 17.57
C VAL A 183 25.70 -23.78 17.49
N SER A 184 25.61 -24.60 16.44
CA SER A 184 26.56 -25.69 16.18
C SER A 184 28.00 -25.18 16.08
N ASN A 185 28.25 -24.14 15.28
CA ASN A 185 29.59 -23.57 15.13
C ASN A 185 30.16 -22.98 16.43
N VAL A 186 29.30 -22.44 17.30
CA VAL A 186 29.72 -21.96 18.64
C VAL A 186 30.05 -23.14 19.57
N LEU A 187 29.32 -24.25 19.47
CA LEU A 187 29.61 -25.48 20.23
C LEU A 187 30.91 -26.15 19.77
N ASP A 188 31.20 -26.10 18.46
CA ASP A 188 32.41 -26.63 17.84
C ASP A 188 33.62 -25.69 17.99
N GLU A 189 33.48 -24.59 18.74
CA GLU A 189 34.50 -23.55 18.99
C GLU A 189 35.01 -22.83 17.72
N GLU A 190 34.26 -22.89 16.61
CA GLU A 190 34.61 -22.22 15.35
C GLU A 190 34.16 -20.75 15.28
N ALA A 191 33.15 -20.35 16.07
CA ALA A 191 32.57 -19.01 16.09
C ALA A 191 32.56 -18.38 17.49
N GLU A 192 32.75 -17.05 17.58
CA GLU A 192 32.76 -16.35 18.88
C GLU A 192 31.36 -16.34 19.52
N PRO A 193 31.23 -16.78 20.79
CA PRO A 193 29.96 -16.79 21.49
C PRO A 193 29.49 -15.38 21.87
N SER A 194 28.30 -14.98 21.42
CA SER A 194 27.62 -13.76 21.85
C SER A 194 26.60 -14.04 22.96
N SER A 195 26.86 -13.53 24.17
CA SER A 195 25.95 -13.66 25.31
C SER A 195 24.60 -12.97 25.10
N ALA A 196 24.58 -11.83 24.39
CA ALA A 196 23.36 -11.09 24.10
C ALA A 196 22.43 -11.88 23.17
N LEU A 197 23.01 -12.52 22.14
CA LEU A 197 22.26 -13.38 21.21
C LEU A 197 21.74 -14.63 21.90
N GLY A 198 22.54 -15.26 22.76
CA GLY A 198 22.09 -16.41 23.56
C GLY A 198 20.91 -16.08 24.47
N GLN A 199 20.93 -14.92 25.12
CA GLN A 199 19.82 -14.47 25.96
C GLN A 199 18.56 -14.14 25.14
N PHE A 200 18.73 -13.56 23.95
CA PHE A 200 17.63 -13.33 23.02
C PHE A 200 16.97 -14.66 22.59
N LEU A 201 17.75 -15.64 22.16
CA LEU A 201 17.25 -16.96 21.75
C LEU A 201 16.53 -17.69 22.89
N LEU A 202 17.07 -17.61 24.11
CA LEU A 202 16.43 -18.20 25.30
C LEU A 202 15.06 -17.56 25.57
N ASN A 203 14.98 -16.24 25.49
CA ASN A 203 13.71 -15.52 25.66
C ASN A 203 12.70 -15.92 24.57
N THR A 204 13.14 -16.00 23.31
CA THR A 204 12.28 -16.41 22.20
C THR A 204 11.74 -17.83 22.39
N LEU A 205 12.59 -18.79 22.79
CA LEU A 205 12.16 -20.16 23.08
C LEU A 205 11.24 -20.24 24.31
N SER A 206 11.43 -19.36 25.29
CA SER A 206 10.58 -19.33 26.49
C SER A 206 9.14 -18.83 26.22
N LEU A 207 8.93 -18.12 25.11
CA LEU A 207 7.62 -17.66 24.65
C LEU A 207 6.83 -18.76 23.91
N GLN A 208 7.44 -19.90 23.63
CA GLN A 208 6.77 -21.01 22.96
C GLN A 208 5.62 -21.52 23.85
N PRO A 209 4.38 -21.65 23.31
CA PRO A 209 3.29 -22.26 24.03
C PRO A 209 3.70 -23.67 24.46
N LYS A 210 3.67 -23.93 25.76
CA LYS A 210 3.86 -25.28 26.28
C LYS A 210 2.61 -26.05 25.93
N VAL A 211 2.70 -26.91 24.93
CA VAL A 211 1.63 -27.84 24.63
C VAL A 211 1.87 -29.08 25.48
N ASP A 212 0.96 -29.35 26.41
CA ASP A 212 1.11 -30.37 27.44
C ASP A 212 1.00 -31.81 26.88
N SER A 213 0.32 -32.00 25.73
CA SER A 213 0.27 -33.28 25.03
C SER A 213 0.02 -33.12 23.53
N ALA A 214 0.61 -34.01 22.71
CA ALA A 214 0.35 -34.05 21.26
C ALA A 214 -1.12 -34.39 20.94
N GLU A 215 -1.79 -35.13 21.84
CA GLU A 215 -3.20 -35.51 21.70
C GLU A 215 -4.14 -34.31 21.79
N ASP A 216 -3.82 -33.33 22.64
CA ASP A 216 -4.61 -32.09 22.76
C ASP A 216 -4.52 -31.24 21.48
N ILE A 217 -3.34 -31.19 20.83
CA ILE A 217 -3.17 -30.51 19.53
C ILE A 217 -4.02 -31.19 18.46
N GLU A 218 -3.95 -32.52 18.37
CA GLU A 218 -4.72 -33.27 17.37
C GLU A 218 -6.23 -33.06 17.56
N LYS A 219 -6.69 -33.05 18.82
CA LYS A 219 -8.08 -32.80 19.14
C LYS A 219 -8.51 -31.38 18.74
N ASP A 220 -7.73 -30.37 19.09
CA ASP A 220 -8.04 -28.97 18.77
C ASP A 220 -8.00 -28.72 17.26
N PHE A 221 -7.03 -29.30 16.55
CA PHE A 221 -6.93 -29.22 15.10
C PHE A 221 -8.10 -29.91 14.40
N ASN A 222 -8.53 -31.08 14.89
CA ASN A 222 -9.70 -31.78 14.36
C ASN A 222 -10.99 -31.00 14.59
N ASN A 223 -11.18 -30.39 15.77
CA ASN A 223 -12.33 -29.52 16.03
C ASN A 223 -12.34 -28.32 15.09
N HIS A 224 -11.18 -27.68 14.90
CA HIS A 224 -11.06 -26.56 13.98
C HIS A 224 -11.37 -26.96 12.52
N ILE A 225 -10.86 -28.11 12.04
CA ILE A 225 -11.18 -28.64 10.71
C ILE A 225 -12.68 -28.88 10.57
N GLN A 226 -13.33 -29.45 11.59
CA GLN A 226 -14.77 -29.70 11.55
C GLN A 226 -15.56 -28.39 11.41
N ASP A 227 -15.19 -27.36 12.15
CA ASP A 227 -15.81 -26.04 12.07
C ASP A 227 -15.62 -25.39 10.69
N VAL A 228 -14.40 -25.44 10.15
CA VAL A 228 -14.10 -24.91 8.81
C VAL A 228 -14.87 -25.65 7.72
N LEU A 229 -14.94 -27.00 7.81
CA LEU A 229 -15.74 -27.80 6.88
C LEU A 229 -17.22 -27.44 6.95
N LEU A 230 -17.78 -27.28 8.16
CA LEU A 230 -19.17 -26.89 8.36
C LEU A 230 -19.47 -25.54 7.68
N VAL A 231 -18.60 -24.54 7.86
CA VAL A 231 -18.76 -23.22 7.21
C VAL A 231 -18.66 -23.34 5.68
N SER A 232 -17.71 -24.13 5.17
CA SER A 232 -17.56 -24.37 3.73
C SER A 232 -18.79 -25.05 3.12
N TYR A 233 -19.32 -26.08 3.79
CA TYR A 233 -20.55 -26.75 3.37
C TYR A 233 -21.76 -25.81 3.38
N LEU A 234 -21.89 -24.97 4.42
CA LEU A 234 -22.96 -23.97 4.50
C LEU A 234 -22.85 -22.95 3.37
N ALA A 235 -21.66 -22.41 3.11
CA ALA A 235 -21.42 -21.47 2.02
C ALA A 235 -21.73 -22.08 0.65
N ASN A 236 -21.34 -23.34 0.42
CA ASN A 236 -21.66 -24.06 -0.81
C ASN A 236 -23.17 -24.34 -0.94
N THR A 237 -23.86 -24.65 0.16
CA THR A 237 -25.32 -24.85 0.17
C THR A 237 -26.06 -23.56 -0.14
N ILE A 238 -25.63 -22.43 0.43
CA ILE A 238 -26.19 -21.12 0.11
C ILE A 238 -25.94 -20.77 -1.36
N ARG A 239 -24.72 -21.03 -1.87
CA ARG A 239 -24.37 -20.78 -3.28
C ARG A 239 -25.23 -21.62 -4.23
N THR A 240 -25.41 -22.91 -3.95
CA THR A 240 -26.25 -23.79 -4.80
C THR A 240 -27.73 -23.40 -4.71
N GLN A 241 -28.22 -22.98 -3.54
CA GLN A 241 -29.58 -22.47 -3.39
C GLN A 241 -29.79 -21.15 -4.16
N ILE A 242 -28.80 -20.26 -4.17
CA ILE A 242 -28.83 -19.04 -4.99
C ILE A 242 -28.82 -19.38 -6.48
N ASP A 243 -27.93 -20.28 -6.93
CA ASP A 243 -27.88 -20.69 -8.36
C ASP A 243 -29.18 -21.36 -8.80
N LEU A 244 -29.74 -22.24 -7.96
CA LEU A 244 -31.04 -22.88 -8.21
C LEU A 244 -32.16 -21.85 -8.29
N SER A 245 -32.21 -20.89 -7.35
CA SER A 245 -33.20 -19.82 -7.35
C SER A 245 -33.11 -18.97 -8.62
N ASN A 246 -31.89 -18.59 -9.04
CA ASN A 246 -31.66 -17.83 -10.26
C ASN A 246 -32.08 -18.62 -11.51
N ARG A 247 -31.76 -19.91 -11.57
CA ARG A 247 -32.19 -20.80 -12.67
C ARG A 247 -33.70 -20.99 -12.70
N LEU A 248 -34.37 -21.16 -11.55
CA LEU A 248 -35.82 -21.30 -11.48
C LEU A 248 -36.54 -20.01 -11.87
N ALA A 249 -36.05 -18.85 -11.40
CA ALA A 249 -36.56 -17.55 -11.82
C ALA A 249 -36.41 -17.35 -13.34
N THR A 250 -35.27 -17.76 -13.91
CA THR A 250 -35.04 -17.71 -15.37
C THR A 250 -35.87 -18.75 -16.12
N ALA A 251 -36.05 -19.95 -15.56
CA ALA A 251 -36.83 -21.02 -16.16
C ALA A 251 -38.33 -20.68 -16.20
N ALA A 252 -38.86 -20.05 -15.16
CA ALA A 252 -40.24 -19.54 -15.12
C ALA A 252 -40.49 -18.49 -16.22
N LEU A 253 -39.48 -17.66 -16.53
CA LEU A 253 -39.54 -16.71 -17.65
C LEU A 253 -39.49 -17.42 -19.02
N THR A 254 -38.81 -18.57 -19.14
CA THR A 254 -38.72 -19.33 -20.39
C THR A 254 -39.88 -20.31 -20.62
N MET A 255 -40.52 -20.83 -19.56
CA MET A 255 -41.66 -21.76 -19.66
C MET A 255 -43.03 -21.07 -19.65
N GLY A 256 -43.12 -19.78 -19.28
CA GLY A 256 -44.37 -19.00 -19.33
C GLY A 256 -44.77 -18.46 -20.72
N GLY A 257 -44.12 -18.91 -21.80
CA GLY A 257 -44.27 -18.36 -23.16
C GLY A 257 -45.08 -19.19 -24.16
N GLY A 258 -45.70 -20.30 -23.74
CA GLY A 258 -46.45 -21.17 -24.65
C GLY A 258 -47.59 -21.87 -23.95
N ASP A 259 -48.76 -21.24 -23.94
CA ASP A 259 -50.05 -21.88 -24.25
C ASP A 259 -51.14 -20.81 -24.32
N GLY A 260 -51.59 -20.52 -25.55
CA GLY A 260 -52.76 -19.71 -25.81
C GLY A 260 -53.99 -20.60 -25.99
N GLU A 261 -54.84 -20.65 -24.97
CA GLU A 261 -56.23 -21.08 -25.13
C GLU A 261 -57.16 -19.86 -25.31
N GLY A 262 -58.09 -19.99 -26.25
CA GLY A 262 -58.96 -18.93 -26.72
C GLY A 262 -60.17 -18.64 -25.83
N LYS A 263 -60.61 -17.38 -25.92
CA LYS A 263 -61.99 -16.87 -25.85
C LYS A 263 -62.88 -17.36 -24.68
N THR A 264 -63.24 -16.46 -23.77
CA THR A 264 -64.50 -15.66 -23.77
C THR A 264 -64.73 -14.96 -22.43
N GLY A 265 -65.30 -13.75 -22.45
CA GLY A 265 -66.19 -13.28 -21.37
C GLY A 265 -65.69 -12.20 -20.41
N GLY A 266 -65.92 -10.93 -20.81
CA GLY A 266 -66.20 -9.72 -20.03
C GLY A 266 -65.92 -9.60 -18.52
N GLY A 267 -65.26 -8.50 -18.15
CA GLY A 267 -65.26 -7.94 -16.80
C GLY A 267 -64.28 -6.76 -16.67
N GLU A 268 -64.80 -5.58 -16.36
CA GLU A 268 -64.16 -4.26 -16.38
C GLU A 268 -63.02 -4.05 -15.37
N GLY A 269 -62.11 -3.13 -15.72
CA GLY A 269 -61.58 -2.14 -14.76
C GLY A 269 -60.08 -2.23 -14.43
N GLY A 270 -59.32 -1.18 -14.79
CA GLY A 270 -58.07 -0.84 -14.10
C GLY A 270 -56.88 -0.53 -15.01
N ASP A 271 -56.87 0.68 -15.57
CA ASP A 271 -55.81 1.26 -16.39
C ASP A 271 -54.50 1.47 -15.59
N LYS A 272 -53.40 0.80 -15.96
CA LYS A 272 -52.02 1.18 -15.62
C LYS A 272 -51.04 0.81 -16.75
N LYS A 273 -50.58 1.82 -17.47
CA LYS A 273 -49.34 1.82 -18.27
C LYS A 273 -48.13 2.07 -17.34
N PRO A 274 -46.93 1.53 -17.67
CA PRO A 274 -46.06 2.25 -18.60
C PRO A 274 -45.52 1.40 -19.76
N ARG A 275 -45.54 2.00 -20.95
CA ARG A 275 -44.64 1.76 -22.10
C ARG A 275 -43.20 1.93 -21.60
N GLY A 276 -42.19 1.19 -22.02
CA GLY A 276 -41.93 0.53 -23.29
C GLY A 276 -40.45 0.79 -23.60
N GLY A 277 -39.67 -0.27 -23.75
CA GLY A 277 -38.26 -0.18 -24.14
C GLY A 277 -38.06 -0.12 -25.66
N GLY A 278 -36.79 0.05 -26.05
CA GLY A 278 -36.29 -0.35 -27.37
C GLY A 278 -35.33 0.65 -28.01
N ASP A 279 -34.04 0.33 -28.08
CA ASP A 279 -33.35 -0.10 -29.33
C ASP A 279 -31.88 -0.44 -28.98
N ARG A 280 -31.42 -1.68 -29.25
CA ARG A 280 -30.58 -2.10 -30.40
C ARG A 280 -29.18 -1.46 -30.38
N GLN A 281 -28.06 -2.17 -30.58
CA GLN A 281 -27.79 -3.39 -31.34
C GLN A 281 -26.33 -3.80 -31.05
N GLN A 282 -26.06 -5.09 -30.87
CA GLN A 282 -24.72 -5.66 -31.02
C GLN A 282 -24.84 -6.84 -32.00
N ARG A 283 -24.12 -6.76 -33.13
CA ARG A 283 -24.03 -7.82 -34.14
C ARG A 283 -22.82 -8.68 -33.82
N ASN A 284 -23.06 -9.98 -33.67
CA ASN A 284 -22.07 -11.05 -33.79
C ASN A 284 -21.90 -11.48 -35.25
N ASN A 285 -20.67 -11.85 -35.60
CA ASN A 285 -20.19 -13.11 -36.21
C ASN A 285 -18.99 -12.82 -37.11
N ALA A 286 -17.78 -13.32 -36.83
CA ALA A 286 -17.31 -14.70 -36.86
C ALA A 286 -16.87 -15.18 -38.26
N GLN A 287 -15.88 -16.08 -38.21
CA GLN A 287 -15.22 -16.87 -39.26
C GLN A 287 -14.11 -16.23 -40.10
N GLN A 288 -13.01 -16.93 -40.43
CA GLN A 288 -12.35 -18.18 -39.98
C GLN A 288 -11.13 -18.35 -40.91
N ALA A 289 -10.08 -19.04 -40.41
CA ALA A 289 -8.95 -19.64 -41.16
C ALA A 289 -7.95 -18.63 -41.76
N GLY A 290 -6.62 -18.81 -41.74
CA GLY A 290 -5.74 -19.94 -41.45
C GLY A 290 -4.38 -19.59 -42.11
N PRO A 291 -3.24 -20.16 -41.68
CA PRO A 291 -1.91 -19.58 -41.88
C PRO A 291 -1.21 -20.04 -43.18
N GLY A 292 -0.31 -19.22 -43.73
CA GLY A 292 0.60 -19.64 -44.80
C GLY A 292 1.38 -18.46 -45.39
N GLY A 293 2.65 -18.33 -45.00
CA GLY A 293 3.50 -17.17 -45.32
C GLY A 293 4.21 -17.20 -46.67
N ARG A 294 5.11 -16.23 -46.87
CA ARG A 294 6.36 -16.38 -47.65
C ARG A 294 7.30 -15.19 -47.48
N ARG A 295 8.58 -15.56 -47.31
CA ARG A 295 9.86 -14.87 -47.55
C ARG A 295 9.89 -13.76 -48.63
N GLY A 296 10.85 -12.85 -48.45
CA GLY A 296 11.58 -12.09 -49.47
C GLY A 296 12.00 -10.71 -48.94
N GLU A 297 13.21 -10.56 -48.39
CA GLU A 297 14.37 -9.95 -49.06
C GLU A 297 14.16 -8.50 -49.54
N GLN A 298 14.63 -7.54 -48.73
CA GLN A 298 15.67 -6.54 -49.06
C GLN A 298 15.98 -5.69 -47.82
#